data_AF-A0A8J3TZV9-F1
#
_entry.id   AF-A0A8J3TZV9-F1
#
_cell.length_a   1.000
_cell.length_b   1.000
_cell.length_c   1.000
_cell.angle_alpha   90.00
_cell.angle_beta   90.00
_cell.angle_gamma   90.00
#
_symmetry.space_group_name_H-M   'P 1'
#
loop_
_entity.id
_entity.type
_entity.pdbx_description
1 polymer ?
#
loop_
_entity_poly.entity_id
_entity_poly.type
_entity_poly.pdbx_seq_one_letter_code
_entity_poly.pdbx_strand_id
1 'polypeptide(L)'
;MPARPGRAGRPVTDHAPGRSRGGLTTKLHLACEQGQKPPAILLIAGHRGDSPQFTVVIDAIRVPRLGSARPRTRPGSVLADKAYTSGAAHGALG
;
A
#
# COMPACT_ATOMS: atom_id res chain seq x y z
N MET A 1 -35.54 28.00 14.03
CA MET A 1 -35.39 26.87 13.09
C MET A 1 -34.17 26.05 13.50
N PRO A 2 -34.29 24.82 14.03
CA PRO A 2 -33.12 23.97 14.22
C PRO A 2 -32.70 23.38 12.86
N ALA A 3 -31.39 23.40 12.59
CA ALA A 3 -30.81 22.87 11.36
C ALA A 3 -31.03 21.34 11.27
N ARG A 4 -31.39 20.87 10.07
CA ARG A 4 -31.47 19.43 9.77
C ARG A 4 -30.11 18.77 10.02
N PRO A 5 -30.03 17.61 10.68
CA PRO A 5 -28.79 16.87 10.81
C PRO A 5 -28.28 16.51 9.41
N GLY A 6 -27.10 17.02 9.07
CA GLY A 6 -26.42 16.72 7.82
C GLY A 6 -26.22 15.21 7.72
N ARG A 7 -26.64 14.62 6.60
CA ARG A 7 -26.39 13.22 6.28
C ARG A 7 -24.88 13.00 6.28
N ALA A 8 -24.34 12.42 7.35
CA ALA A 8 -22.95 12.00 7.38
C ALA A 8 -22.73 11.06 6.20
N GLY A 9 -21.91 11.47 5.23
CA GLY A 9 -21.48 10.60 4.15
C GLY A 9 -20.84 9.36 4.75
N ARG A 10 -20.97 8.21 4.07
CA ARG A 10 -20.33 6.96 4.50
C ARG A 10 -18.85 7.28 4.76
N PRO A 11 -18.30 6.97 5.96
CA PRO A 11 -16.92 7.31 6.26
C PRO A 11 -16.01 6.68 5.20
N VAL A 12 -15.06 7.47 4.69
CA VAL A 12 -14.02 6.97 3.79
C VAL A 12 -13.19 5.98 4.60
N THR A 13 -13.26 4.69 4.27
CA THR A 13 -12.70 3.61 5.12
C THR A 13 -11.18 3.46 5.02
N ASP A 14 -10.52 4.38 4.30
CA ASP A 14 -9.09 4.30 3.95
C ASP A 14 -8.31 5.55 4.36
N HIS A 15 -8.64 6.09 5.55
CA HIS A 15 -7.84 7.15 6.14
C HIS A 15 -6.43 6.64 6.48
N ALA A 16 -5.40 7.38 6.07
CA ALA A 16 -4.01 7.06 6.39
C ALA A 16 -3.75 7.02 7.91
N PRO A 17 -4.32 7.90 8.76
CA PRO A 17 -4.22 7.75 10.21
C PRO A 17 -5.09 6.60 10.73
N GLY A 18 -4.48 5.73 11.53
CA GLY A 18 -5.12 4.63 12.26
C GLY A 18 -4.98 4.77 13.78
N ARG A 19 -5.33 3.68 14.48
CA ARG A 19 -5.32 3.59 15.96
C ARG A 19 -4.33 2.50 16.40
N SER A 20 -3.70 2.69 17.55
CA SER A 20 -2.95 1.67 18.27
C SER A 20 -3.15 1.86 19.78
N ARG A 21 -2.58 0.97 20.60
CA ARG A 21 -2.62 1.12 22.07
C ARG A 21 -1.96 2.41 22.57
N GLY A 22 -1.05 3.00 21.78
CA GLY A 22 -0.34 4.24 22.11
C GLY A 22 -0.93 5.51 21.49
N GLY A 23 -2.07 5.44 20.81
CA GLY A 23 -2.72 6.59 20.18
C GLY A 23 -2.89 6.46 18.66
N LEU A 24 -2.79 7.59 17.94
CA LEU A 24 -2.91 7.61 16.47
C LEU A 24 -1.60 7.15 15.82
N THR A 25 -1.69 6.27 14.82
CA THR A 25 -0.51 5.70 14.15
C THR A 25 -0.77 5.44 12.66
N THR A 26 0.27 5.46 11.86
CA THR A 26 0.26 5.20 10.41
C THR A 26 1.39 4.25 10.08
N LYS A 27 1.23 3.45 9.03
CA LYS A 27 2.28 2.60 8.45
C LYS A 27 2.59 3.06 7.04
N LEU A 28 3.87 2.93 6.67
CA LEU A 28 4.38 3.19 5.33
C LEU A 28 4.82 1.87 4.71
N HIS A 29 4.18 1.46 3.62
CA HIS A 29 4.59 0.32 2.82
C HIS A 29 5.14 0.86 1.50
N LEU A 30 6.37 0.50 1.16
CA LEU A 30 7.03 1.02 -0.04
C LEU A 30 7.82 -0.08 -0.74
N ALA A 31 7.95 0.06 -2.06
CA ALA A 31 8.95 -0.66 -2.83
C ALA A 31 10.09 0.29 -3.16
N CYS A 32 11.31 -0.22 -3.28
CA CYS A 32 12.47 0.50 -3.79
C CYS A 32 13.09 -0.28 -4.95
N GLU A 33 13.50 0.44 -6.00
CA GLU A 33 14.36 -0.13 -7.03
C GLU A 33 15.85 0.07 -6.70
N GLN A 34 16.74 -0.52 -7.52
CA GLN A 34 18.20 -0.51 -7.30
C GLN A 34 18.79 0.90 -7.19
N GLY A 35 18.20 1.89 -7.87
CA GLY A 35 18.57 3.30 -7.77
C GLY A 35 18.03 4.03 -6.54
N GLN A 36 17.56 3.30 -5.51
CA GLN A 36 16.96 3.84 -4.28
C GLN A 36 15.71 4.70 -4.51
N LYS A 37 15.14 4.64 -5.72
CA LYS A 37 13.91 5.33 -6.07
C LYS A 37 12.73 4.46 -5.63
N PRO A 38 11.72 5.02 -4.94
CA PRO A 38 10.55 4.27 -4.56
C PRO A 38 9.47 4.29 -5.66
N PRO A 39 9.32 3.23 -6.49
CA PRO A 39 8.29 3.20 -7.54
C PRO A 39 6.86 3.09 -6.99
N ALA A 40 6.69 2.75 -5.71
CA ALA A 40 5.40 2.67 -5.04
C ALA A 40 5.56 3.04 -3.55
N ILE A 41 4.66 3.89 -3.06
CA ILE A 41 4.56 4.29 -1.64
C ILE A 41 3.08 4.27 -1.26
N LEU A 42 2.77 3.56 -0.18
CA LEU A 42 1.42 3.45 0.38
C LEU A 42 1.45 3.87 1.85
N LEU A 43 0.54 4.78 2.21
CA LEU A 43 0.27 5.18 3.58
C LEU A 43 -1.01 4.52 4.04
N ILE A 44 -0.97 3.79 5.15
CA ILE A 44 -2.14 3.07 5.67
C ILE A 44 -2.30 3.27 7.17
N ALA A 45 -3.54 3.09 7.64
CA ALA A 45 -3.85 3.10 9.08
C ALA A 45 -3.00 2.10 9.87
N GLY A 46 -2.42 2.53 11.00
CA GLY A 46 -1.46 1.73 11.77
C GLY A 46 -1.98 0.42 12.36
N HIS A 47 -3.30 0.25 12.52
CA HIS A 47 -3.90 -1.03 12.94
C HIS A 47 -4.03 -2.05 11.80
N ARG A 48 -3.80 -1.67 10.54
CA ARG A 48 -3.90 -2.59 9.41
C ARG A 48 -2.77 -3.62 9.50
N GLY A 49 -3.10 -4.88 9.20
CA GLY A 49 -2.11 -5.95 9.11
C GLY A 49 -1.18 -5.74 7.92
N ASP A 50 0.08 -6.19 8.05
CA ASP A 50 1.12 -5.94 7.06
C ASP A 50 0.98 -6.85 5.83
N SER A 51 0.71 -8.14 6.04
CA SER A 51 0.67 -9.15 4.97
C SER A 51 -0.20 -8.78 3.75
N PRO A 52 -1.45 -8.29 3.89
CA PRO A 52 -2.28 -7.89 2.74
C PRO A 52 -1.70 -6.74 1.91
N GLN A 53 -0.83 -5.91 2.52
CA GLN A 53 -0.28 -4.71 1.89
C GLN A 53 0.84 -5.04 0.91
N PHE A 54 1.42 -6.24 1.01
CA PHE A 54 2.41 -6.72 0.06
C PHE A 54 1.90 -6.66 -1.37
N THR A 55 0.76 -7.31 -1.64
CA THR A 55 0.14 -7.34 -2.97
C THR A 55 -0.18 -5.93 -3.48
N VAL A 56 -0.69 -5.06 -2.60
CA VAL A 56 -1.04 -3.67 -2.95
C VAL A 56 0.20 -2.88 -3.39
N VAL A 57 1.33 -3.04 -2.69
CA VAL A 57 2.61 -2.43 -3.09
C VAL A 57 3.05 -2.98 -4.45
N ILE A 58 3.02 -4.30 -4.64
CA ILE A 58 3.45 -4.93 -5.91
C ILE A 58 2.62 -4.42 -7.09
N ASP A 59 1.29 -4.36 -6.95
CA ASP A 59 0.39 -3.91 -8.00
C ASP A 59 0.54 -2.42 -8.33
N ALA A 60 1.01 -1.62 -7.35
CA ALA A 60 1.31 -0.20 -7.52
C ALA A 60 2.63 0.05 -8.25
N ILE A 61 3.54 -0.93 -8.34
CA ILE A 61 4.82 -0.77 -9.03
C ILE A 61 4.60 -0.49 -10.53
N ARG A 62 5.29 0.52 -11.04
CA ARG A 62 5.41 0.83 -12.46
C ARG A 62 6.89 0.96 -12.80
N VAL A 63 7.39 0.07 -13.65
CA VAL A 63 8.78 0.09 -14.13
C VAL A 63 8.81 0.67 -15.54
N PRO A 64 9.38 1.87 -15.74
CA PRO A 64 9.52 2.47 -17.06
C PRO A 64 10.30 1.55 -18.01
N ARG A 65 9.93 1.59 -19.30
CA ARG A 65 10.68 0.96 -20.37
C ARG A 65 11.36 2.04 -21.21
N LEU A 66 12.48 1.70 -21.84
CA LEU A 66 13.08 2.56 -22.85
C LEU A 66 12.12 2.65 -24.06
N GLY A 67 11.80 3.86 -24.51
CA GLY A 67 10.88 4.10 -25.63
C GLY A 67 9.40 4.25 -25.22
N SER A 68 8.49 4.19 -26.19
CA SER A 68 7.05 4.44 -26.02
C SER A 68 6.24 3.26 -25.47
N ALA A 69 6.90 2.16 -25.11
CA ALA A 69 6.23 0.96 -24.62
C ALA A 69 5.59 1.16 -23.24
N ARG A 70 4.43 0.53 -23.01
CA ARG A 70 3.75 0.56 -21.71
C ARG A 70 4.70 0.10 -20.58
N PRO A 71 4.76 0.80 -19.44
CA PRO A 71 5.53 0.37 -18.28
C PRO A 71 5.16 -1.05 -17.84
N ARG A 72 6.15 -1.80 -17.35
CA ARG A 72 5.90 -3.10 -16.73
C ARG A 72 5.24 -2.89 -15.38
N THR A 73 4.18 -3.64 -15.10
CA THR A 73 3.38 -3.51 -13.87
C THR A 73 3.71 -4.55 -12.81
N ARG A 74 4.55 -5.56 -13.12
CA ARG A 74 4.92 -6.64 -12.19
C ARG A 74 6.41 -6.95 -12.21
N PRO A 75 7.14 -6.85 -11.07
CA PRO A 75 8.55 -7.21 -10.96
C PRO A 75 8.78 -8.72 -11.17
N GLY A 76 9.96 -9.08 -11.69
CA GLY A 76 10.33 -10.49 -11.90
C GLY A 76 10.72 -11.21 -10.61
N SER A 77 11.32 -10.47 -9.66
CA SER A 77 11.62 -10.93 -8.30
C SER A 77 11.60 -9.74 -7.35
N VAL A 78 11.36 -10.00 -6.06
CA VAL A 78 11.33 -8.99 -5.00
C VAL A 78 11.99 -9.57 -3.75
N LEU A 79 12.81 -8.77 -3.07
CA LEU A 79 13.22 -9.01 -1.70
C LEU A 79 12.27 -8.27 -0.78
N ALA A 80 11.73 -8.96 0.22
CA ALA A 80 10.67 -8.45 1.08
C ALA A 80 11.04 -8.64 2.55
N ASP A 81 10.43 -7.80 3.41
CA ASP A 81 10.52 -7.97 4.86
C ASP A 81 9.94 -9.33 5.31
N LYS A 82 10.49 -9.88 6.40
CA LYS A 82 10.05 -11.15 6.97
C LYS A 82 8.57 -11.16 7.38
N ALA A 83 7.99 -10.01 7.74
CA ALA A 83 6.57 -9.89 8.04
C ALA A 83 5.67 -10.27 6.84
N TYR A 84 6.22 -10.34 5.63
CA TYR A 84 5.50 -10.76 4.42
C TYR A 84 5.60 -12.25 4.10
N THR A 85 6.20 -13.10 4.93
CA THR A 85 6.34 -14.56 4.63
C THR A 85 5.03 -15.36 4.70
N SER A 86 3.89 -14.72 4.46
CA SER A 86 2.57 -15.32 4.33
C SER A 86 2.34 -15.92 2.93
N GLY A 87 1.47 -16.93 2.81
CA GLY A 87 1.05 -17.52 1.52
C GLY A 87 0.54 -16.50 0.49
N ALA A 88 -0.10 -15.42 0.95
CA ALA A 88 -0.58 -14.33 0.08
C ALA A 88 0.55 -13.64 -0.69
N ALA A 89 1.74 -13.51 -0.10
CA ALA A 89 2.87 -12.88 -0.76
C ALA A 89 3.48 -13.76 -1.86
N HIS A 90 3.47 -15.08 -1.68
CA HIS A 90 4.00 -16.02 -2.67
C HIS A 90 3.23 -15.99 -4.00
N GLY A 91 1.92 -15.69 -3.97
CA GLY A 91 1.10 -15.58 -5.17
C GLY A 91 1.20 -14.23 -5.91
N ALA A 92 1.79 -13.20 -5.29
CA ALA A 92 1.74 -11.84 -5.84
C ALA A 92 2.67 -11.60 -7.05
N LEU A 93 3.62 -12.50 -7.28
CA LEU A 93 4.58 -12.43 -8.39
C LEU A 93 4.27 -13.41 -9.53
N GLY A 94 3.27 -14.28 -9.37
CA GLY A 94 2.84 -15.31 -10.34
C GLY A 94 1.79 -14.83 -11.34
#